data_AF-A0A812FV34-F1
#
_entry.id   AF-A0A812FV34-F1
#
_cell.length_a   1.000
_cell.length_b   1.000
_cell.length_c   1.000
_cell.angle_alpha   90.00
_cell.angle_beta   90.00
_cell.angle_gamma   90.00
#
_symmetry.space_group_name_H-M   'P 1'
#
loop_
_entity.id
_entity.type
_entity.pdbx_description
1 polymer ?
#
loop_
_entity_poly.entity_id
_entity_poly.type
_entity_poly.pdbx_seq_one_letter_code
_entity_poly.pdbx_strand_id
1 'polypeptide(L)'
;MKRFVVAALLATSSTFTFAADQQCLANKYDGYVDASLQWYQDLVDLTVSQYPDLKEVGQWFLDGRKHHFELNREAVHYFLKNEPNRVATEQPVEAWLKLEQHDVKQLATRDDKLGEVAKKTFSDRQSTNHPQNYELRSAFADLLSHPKQIDTALNSYNQSIAKIEQLKCQ
;
A
#
# COMPACT_ATOMS: atom_id res chain seq x y z
N MET A 1 33.35 -53.44 -18.39
CA MET A 1 32.61 -52.35 -19.05
C MET A 1 31.74 -51.67 -18.00
N LYS A 2 32.11 -50.47 -17.55
CA LYS A 2 31.40 -49.70 -16.52
C LYS A 2 30.15 -49.10 -17.15
N ARG A 3 28.97 -49.52 -16.70
CA ARG A 3 27.69 -48.91 -17.10
C ARG A 3 27.58 -47.57 -16.38
N PHE A 4 27.64 -46.50 -17.15
CA PHE A 4 27.46 -45.14 -16.65
C PHE A 4 26.03 -44.93 -16.19
N VAL A 5 25.89 -44.54 -14.92
CA VAL A 5 24.69 -43.93 -14.36
C VAL A 5 24.65 -42.50 -14.87
N VAL A 6 23.68 -42.16 -15.70
CA VAL A 6 23.30 -40.76 -15.97
C VAL A 6 21.79 -40.67 -15.90
N ALA A 7 21.28 -40.40 -14.70
CA ALA A 7 19.89 -40.03 -14.48
C ALA A 7 19.82 -39.14 -13.22
N ALA A 8 20.28 -37.89 -13.34
CA ALA A 8 20.07 -36.87 -12.32
C ALA A 8 20.24 -35.49 -12.95
N LEU A 9 19.19 -34.95 -13.59
CA LEU A 9 19.20 -33.55 -14.07
C LEU A 9 17.79 -32.97 -14.37
N LEU A 10 16.75 -33.34 -13.61
CA LEU A 10 15.38 -32.82 -13.84
C LEU A 10 14.63 -32.37 -12.57
N ALA A 11 15.33 -31.87 -11.54
CA ALA A 11 14.69 -31.47 -10.28
C ALA A 11 14.94 -30.01 -9.83
N THR A 12 15.44 -29.12 -10.70
CA THR A 12 15.76 -27.73 -10.32
C THR A 12 14.78 -26.67 -10.84
N SER A 13 13.70 -27.05 -11.52
CA SER A 13 12.77 -26.10 -12.15
C SER A 13 11.74 -25.49 -11.20
N SER A 14 11.48 -26.12 -10.04
CA SER A 14 10.31 -25.80 -9.23
C SER A 14 10.46 -24.56 -8.34
N THR A 15 11.68 -24.06 -8.09
CA THR A 15 11.89 -22.89 -7.22
C THR A 15 11.69 -21.55 -7.93
N PHE A 16 11.84 -21.52 -9.27
CA PHE A 16 11.71 -20.29 -10.05
C PHE A 16 10.25 -19.83 -10.21
N THR A 17 9.28 -20.76 -10.22
CA THR A 17 7.86 -20.42 -10.34
C THR A 17 7.34 -19.72 -9.09
N PHE A 18 7.69 -20.19 -7.89
CA PHE A 18 7.24 -19.56 -6.63
C PHE A 18 7.77 -18.14 -6.41
N ALA A 19 9.03 -17.88 -6.79
CA ALA A 19 9.60 -16.54 -6.64
C ALA A 19 8.99 -15.52 -7.63
N ALA A 20 8.66 -15.97 -8.85
CA ALA A 20 7.97 -15.14 -9.84
C ALA A 20 6.55 -14.79 -9.39
N ASP A 21 5.83 -15.73 -8.78
CA ASP A 21 4.50 -15.50 -8.22
C ASP A 21 4.51 -14.46 -7.09
N GLN A 22 5.44 -14.60 -6.14
CA GLN A 22 5.62 -13.64 -5.04
C GLN A 22 5.94 -12.23 -5.54
N GLN A 23 6.80 -12.09 -6.55
CA GLN A 23 7.10 -10.80 -7.15
C GLN A 23 5.88 -10.20 -7.87
N CYS A 24 5.10 -11.02 -8.57
CA CYS A 24 3.84 -10.58 -9.18
C CYS A 24 2.85 -10.05 -8.13
N LEU A 25 2.66 -10.80 -7.04
CA LEU A 25 1.78 -10.41 -5.94
C LEU A 25 2.26 -9.11 -5.27
N ALA A 26 3.57 -8.99 -5.03
CA ALA A 26 4.17 -7.77 -4.50
C ALA A 26 3.92 -6.57 -5.42
N ASN A 27 4.16 -6.71 -6.72
CA ASN A 27 3.90 -5.66 -7.72
C ASN A 27 2.41 -5.30 -7.82
N LYS A 28 1.51 -6.29 -7.70
CA LYS A 28 0.06 -6.07 -7.66
C LYS A 28 -0.30 -5.18 -6.48
N TYR A 29 0.27 -5.44 -5.31
CA TYR A 29 0.05 -4.62 -4.12
C TYR A 29 0.71 -3.23 -4.23
N ASP A 30 1.90 -3.12 -4.83
CA ASP A 30 2.56 -1.84 -5.11
C ASP A 30 1.68 -0.93 -5.96
N GLY A 31 1.05 -1.48 -7.00
CA GLY A 31 0.10 -0.76 -7.83
C GLY A 31 -1.11 -0.26 -7.04
N TYR A 32 -1.64 -1.06 -6.11
CA TYR A 32 -2.72 -0.64 -5.22
C TYR A 32 -2.30 0.52 -4.32
N VAL A 33 -1.08 0.45 -3.76
CA VAL A 33 -0.49 1.52 -2.95
C VAL A 33 -0.35 2.81 -3.78
N ASP A 34 0.21 2.74 -4.98
CA ASP A 34 0.41 3.91 -5.84
C ASP A 34 -0.92 4.54 -6.26
N ALA A 35 -1.89 3.74 -6.68
CA ALA A 35 -3.24 4.22 -7.01
C ALA A 35 -3.91 4.91 -5.82
N SER A 36 -3.76 4.35 -4.61
CA SER A 36 -4.33 4.92 -3.40
C SER A 36 -3.65 6.23 -3.00
N LEU A 37 -2.33 6.33 -3.12
CA LEU A 37 -1.60 7.58 -2.85
C LEU A 37 -1.98 8.68 -3.86
N GLN A 38 -2.09 8.34 -5.14
CA GLN A 38 -2.54 9.28 -6.15
C GLN A 38 -3.97 9.78 -5.88
N TRP A 39 -4.88 8.89 -5.47
CA TRP A 39 -6.22 9.29 -5.07
C TRP A 39 -6.23 10.33 -3.95
N TYR A 40 -5.44 10.14 -2.89
CA TYR A 40 -5.33 11.14 -1.83
C TYR A 40 -4.69 12.44 -2.29
N GLN A 41 -3.68 12.37 -3.17
CA GLN A 41 -3.07 13.55 -3.78
C GLN A 41 -4.11 14.35 -4.56
N ASP A 42 -4.88 13.70 -5.43
CA ASP A 42 -5.93 14.34 -6.23
C ASP A 42 -6.98 15.02 -5.35
N LEU A 43 -7.40 14.37 -4.25
CA LEU A 43 -8.34 14.96 -3.29
C LEU A 43 -7.76 16.21 -2.61
N VAL A 44 -6.49 16.18 -2.22
CA VAL A 44 -5.82 17.35 -1.62
C VAL A 44 -5.69 18.47 -2.64
N ASP A 45 -5.27 18.17 -3.87
CA ASP A 45 -5.11 19.18 -4.91
C ASP A 45 -6.43 19.86 -5.26
N LEU A 46 -7.51 19.08 -5.40
CA LEU A 46 -8.87 19.62 -5.58
C LEU A 46 -9.30 20.48 -4.40
N THR A 47 -9.03 20.05 -3.17
CA THR A 47 -9.37 20.81 -1.96
C THR A 47 -8.59 22.11 -1.87
N VAL A 48 -7.28 22.08 -2.08
CA VAL A 48 -6.39 23.25 -2.01
C VAL A 48 -6.67 24.23 -3.15
N SER A 49 -7.15 23.77 -4.30
CA SER A 49 -7.60 24.65 -5.37
C SER A 49 -8.77 25.55 -4.95
N GLN A 50 -9.65 25.05 -4.06
CA GLN A 50 -10.79 25.79 -3.51
C GLN A 50 -10.42 26.54 -2.22
N TYR A 51 -9.49 26.00 -1.44
CA TYR A 51 -9.06 26.52 -0.15
C TYR A 51 -7.52 26.58 -0.07
N PRO A 52 -6.88 27.60 -0.68
CA PRO A 52 -5.41 27.67 -0.75
C PRO A 52 -4.71 27.68 0.62
N ASP A 53 -5.36 28.24 1.64
CA ASP A 53 -4.86 28.29 3.02
C ASP A 53 -4.78 26.90 3.70
N LEU A 54 -5.34 25.86 3.08
CA LEU A 54 -5.25 24.47 3.55
C LEU A 54 -4.06 23.71 2.95
N LYS A 55 -3.20 24.37 2.15
CA LYS A 55 -2.06 23.70 1.49
C LYS A 55 -1.11 23.01 2.48
N GLU A 56 -0.76 23.67 3.58
CA GLU A 56 0.17 23.12 4.57
C GLU A 56 -0.41 21.88 5.26
N VAL A 57 -1.65 21.97 5.75
CA VAL A 57 -2.33 20.84 6.37
C VAL A 57 -2.62 19.70 5.38
N GLY A 58 -2.87 20.04 4.11
CA GLY A 58 -3.00 19.07 3.03
C GLY A 58 -1.73 18.26 2.82
N GLN A 59 -0.56 18.92 2.80
CA GLN A 59 0.73 18.23 2.72
C GLN A 59 0.99 17.37 3.96
N TRP A 60 0.71 17.89 5.16
CA TRP A 60 0.82 17.11 6.40
C TRP A 60 -0.03 15.82 6.37
N PHE A 61 -1.26 15.93 5.85
CA PHE A 61 -2.14 14.77 5.65
C PHE A 61 -1.56 13.78 4.64
N LEU A 62 -1.03 14.25 3.52
CA LEU A 62 -0.41 13.40 2.50
C LEU A 62 0.82 12.67 3.02
N ASP A 63 1.67 13.34 3.81
CA ASP A 63 2.84 12.72 4.43
C ASP A 63 2.42 11.56 5.35
N GLY A 64 1.37 11.77 6.17
CA GLY A 64 0.81 10.71 7.00
C GLY A 64 0.22 9.54 6.20
N ARG A 65 -0.47 9.82 5.09
CA ARG A 65 -0.96 8.77 4.17
C ARG A 65 0.20 8.01 3.54
N LYS A 66 1.23 8.71 3.08
CA LYS A 66 2.43 8.11 2.51
C LYS A 66 3.10 7.15 3.48
N HIS A 67 3.36 7.56 4.72
CA HIS A 67 3.97 6.66 5.71
C HIS A 67 3.11 5.42 5.96
N HIS A 68 1.78 5.58 6.08
CA HIS A 68 0.87 4.44 6.24
C HIS A 68 0.94 3.46 5.08
N PHE A 69 0.87 3.94 3.85
CA PHE A 69 0.86 3.09 2.67
C PHE A 69 2.24 2.46 2.39
N GLU A 70 3.34 3.16 2.65
CA GLU A 70 4.68 2.60 2.53
C GLU A 70 4.96 1.54 3.61
N LEU A 71 4.41 1.69 4.83
CA LEU A 71 4.41 0.60 5.81
C LEU A 71 3.67 -0.61 5.27
N ASN A 72 2.46 -0.42 4.73
CA ASN A 72 1.68 -1.52 4.20
C ASN A 72 2.40 -2.22 3.03
N ARG A 73 3.03 -1.43 2.14
CA ARG A 73 3.86 -1.92 1.04
C ARG A 73 4.95 -2.86 1.56
N GLU A 74 5.80 -2.33 2.44
CA GLU A 74 6.93 -3.09 2.99
C GLU A 74 6.45 -4.32 3.76
N ALA A 75 5.34 -4.22 4.48
CA ALA A 75 4.75 -5.33 5.21
C ALA A 75 4.27 -6.45 4.27
N VAL A 76 3.59 -6.13 3.16
CA VAL A 76 3.18 -7.15 2.19
C VAL A 76 4.37 -7.80 1.52
N HIS A 77 5.37 -7.02 1.09
CA HIS A 77 6.62 -7.57 0.53
C HIS A 77 7.29 -8.54 1.52
N TYR A 78 7.38 -8.15 2.78
CA TYR A 78 7.94 -9.00 3.83
C TYR A 78 7.10 -10.25 4.08
N PHE A 79 5.78 -10.12 4.25
CA PHE A 79 4.92 -11.23 4.60
C PHE A 79 4.73 -12.23 3.46
N LEU A 80 4.62 -11.79 2.21
CA LEU A 80 4.58 -12.71 1.06
C LEU A 80 5.76 -13.69 1.07
N LYS A 81 6.95 -13.21 1.48
CA LYS A 81 8.17 -14.02 1.55
C LYS A 81 8.31 -14.83 2.84
N ASN A 82 7.96 -14.26 3.99
CA ASN A 82 8.33 -14.83 5.30
C ASN A 82 7.13 -15.41 6.07
N GLU A 83 5.95 -14.84 5.90
CA GLU A 83 4.72 -15.18 6.65
C GLU A 83 3.49 -15.08 5.71
N PRO A 84 3.39 -15.89 4.64
CA PRO A 84 2.43 -15.67 3.56
C PRO A 84 0.97 -15.77 4.01
N ASN A 85 0.70 -16.46 5.11
CA ASN A 85 -0.63 -16.51 5.74
C ASN A 85 -1.10 -15.15 6.32
N ARG A 86 -0.22 -14.16 6.41
CA ARG A 86 -0.56 -12.77 6.79
C ARG A 86 -1.02 -11.91 5.61
N VAL A 87 -1.02 -12.44 4.39
CA VAL A 87 -1.47 -11.75 3.18
C VAL A 87 -2.62 -12.55 2.56
N ALA A 88 -3.83 -12.03 2.64
CA ALA A 88 -5.05 -12.69 2.16
C ALA A 88 -5.23 -12.53 0.64
N THR A 89 -4.34 -13.14 -0.14
CA THR A 89 -4.26 -12.96 -1.61
C THR A 89 -5.50 -13.42 -2.39
N GLU A 90 -6.39 -14.17 -1.74
CA GLU A 90 -7.70 -14.58 -2.26
C GLU A 90 -8.80 -13.51 -2.13
N GLN A 91 -8.54 -12.45 -1.36
CA GLN A 91 -9.43 -11.29 -1.22
C GLN A 91 -9.10 -10.22 -2.28
N PRO A 92 -9.97 -9.20 -2.45
CA PRO A 92 -9.59 -7.98 -3.17
C PRO A 92 -8.29 -7.39 -2.61
N VAL A 93 -7.47 -6.78 -3.46
CA VAL A 93 -6.10 -6.30 -3.12
C VAL A 93 -6.10 -5.34 -1.93
N GLU A 94 -7.14 -4.53 -1.79
CA GLU A 94 -7.32 -3.59 -0.68
C GLU A 94 -7.49 -4.27 0.69
N ALA A 95 -7.90 -5.54 0.70
CA ALA A 95 -8.17 -6.33 1.89
C ALA A 95 -7.06 -7.35 2.20
N TRP A 96 -5.98 -7.39 1.41
CA TRP A 96 -4.90 -8.35 1.59
C TRP A 96 -4.18 -8.22 2.93
N LEU A 97 -3.99 -6.99 3.40
CA LEU A 97 -3.25 -6.70 4.61
C LEU A 97 -4.16 -6.08 5.67
N LYS A 98 -4.13 -6.65 6.87
CA LYS A 98 -4.73 -6.07 8.06
C LYS A 98 -3.65 -5.86 9.12
N LEU A 99 -3.32 -4.61 9.40
CA LEU A 99 -2.44 -4.20 10.49
C LEU A 99 -3.21 -3.35 11.50
N GLU A 100 -3.37 -3.88 12.70
CA GLU A 100 -3.94 -3.13 13.82
C GLU A 100 -2.87 -2.31 14.54
N GLN A 101 -3.28 -1.45 15.48
CA GLN A 101 -2.32 -0.62 16.21
C GLN A 101 -1.26 -1.43 16.96
N HIS A 102 -1.65 -2.59 17.52
CA HIS A 102 -0.73 -3.46 18.23
C HIS A 102 0.29 -4.11 17.28
N ASP A 103 -0.12 -4.51 16.07
CA ASP A 103 0.79 -5.00 15.02
C ASP A 103 1.84 -3.95 14.66
N VAL A 104 1.39 -2.71 14.37
CA VAL A 104 2.31 -1.62 13.98
C VAL A 104 3.31 -1.32 15.10
N LYS A 105 2.85 -1.34 16.36
CA LYS A 105 3.74 -1.16 17.52
C LYS A 105 4.77 -2.28 17.62
N GLN A 106 4.39 -3.53 17.36
CA GLN A 106 5.31 -4.66 17.35
C GLN A 106 6.31 -4.58 16.18
N LEU A 107 5.84 -4.26 14.97
CA LEU A 107 6.71 -4.08 13.81
C LEU A 107 7.73 -2.96 14.06
N ALA A 108 7.33 -1.88 14.75
CA ALA A 108 8.21 -0.79 15.12
C ALA A 108 9.33 -1.16 16.11
N THR A 109 9.36 -2.36 16.70
CA THR A 109 10.49 -2.82 17.51
C THR A 109 11.59 -3.51 16.70
N ARG A 110 11.40 -3.68 15.39
CA ARG A 110 12.38 -4.29 14.50
C ARG A 110 13.50 -3.30 14.15
N ASP A 111 14.64 -3.85 13.75
CA ASP A 111 15.84 -3.08 13.35
C ASP A 111 16.18 -3.24 11.86
N ASP A 112 15.17 -3.56 11.05
CA ASP A 112 15.26 -3.63 9.60
C ASP A 112 14.37 -2.59 8.92
N LYS A 113 14.31 -2.63 7.58
CA LYS A 113 13.55 -1.66 6.78
C LYS A 113 12.08 -1.58 7.19
N LEU A 114 11.43 -2.73 7.41
CA LEU A 114 10.06 -2.81 7.91
C LEU A 114 9.92 -2.15 9.29
N GLY A 115 10.90 -2.36 10.18
CA GLY A 115 10.97 -1.67 11.46
C GLY A 115 11.05 -0.15 11.34
N GLU A 116 11.89 0.36 10.44
CA GLU A 116 12.04 1.81 10.21
C GLU A 116 10.72 2.46 9.74
N VAL A 117 10.05 1.88 8.74
CA VAL A 117 8.79 2.43 8.22
C VAL A 117 7.64 2.28 9.23
N ALA A 118 7.65 1.21 10.03
CA ALA A 118 6.68 1.03 11.12
C ALA A 118 6.89 2.03 12.25
N LYS A 119 8.14 2.31 12.63
CA LYS A 119 8.48 3.36 13.61
C LYS A 119 7.93 4.71 13.17
N LYS A 120 8.13 5.07 11.89
CA LYS A 120 7.62 6.34 11.34
C LYS A 120 6.09 6.43 11.42
N THR A 121 5.38 5.43 10.94
CA THR A 121 3.91 5.38 11.00
C THR A 121 3.39 5.37 12.44
N PHE A 122 4.06 4.66 13.34
CA PHE A 122 3.72 4.66 14.75
C PHE A 122 3.88 6.04 15.38
N SER A 123 4.99 6.74 15.09
CA SER A 123 5.24 8.10 15.55
C SER A 123 4.21 9.10 15.04
N ASP A 124 3.79 9.01 13.78
CA ASP A 124 2.75 9.89 13.24
C ASP A 124 1.44 9.75 14.02
N ARG A 125 1.06 8.53 14.40
CA ARG A 125 -0.14 8.27 15.23
C ARG A 125 -0.05 8.82 16.65
N GLN A 126 1.17 9.03 17.17
CA GLN A 126 1.39 9.65 18.49
C GLN A 126 1.57 11.17 18.42
N SER A 127 1.72 11.72 17.21
CA SER A 127 2.02 13.14 17.03
C SER A 127 0.80 14.02 17.32
N THR A 128 1.06 15.26 17.71
CA THR A 128 0.02 16.28 17.80
C THR A 128 -0.51 16.57 16.39
N ASN A 129 -1.83 16.56 16.24
CA ASN A 129 -2.47 16.91 14.97
C ASN A 129 -2.11 18.33 14.53
N HIS A 130 -2.04 18.55 13.22
CA HIS A 130 -1.92 19.89 12.66
C HIS A 130 -3.09 20.78 13.12
N PRO A 131 -2.87 22.07 13.46
CA PRO A 131 -3.93 22.95 13.97
C PRO A 131 -5.17 23.03 13.07
N GLN A 132 -4.96 23.01 11.74
CA GLN A 132 -6.04 23.06 10.74
C GLN A 132 -6.62 21.69 10.34
N ASN A 133 -6.35 20.61 11.09
CA ASN A 133 -6.80 19.27 10.72
C ASN A 133 -8.34 19.17 10.63
N TYR A 134 -9.07 19.90 11.47
CA TYR A 134 -10.53 19.90 11.43
C TYR A 134 -11.09 20.58 10.18
N GLU A 135 -10.48 21.69 9.77
CA GLU A 135 -10.82 22.46 8.59
C GLU A 135 -10.58 21.64 7.33
N LEU A 136 -9.43 20.95 7.23
CA LEU A 136 -9.16 20.04 6.13
C LEU A 136 -10.21 18.92 6.04
N ARG A 137 -10.56 18.30 7.18
CA ARG A 137 -11.57 17.23 7.21
C ARG A 137 -12.95 17.73 6.79
N SER A 138 -13.30 18.95 7.17
CA SER A 138 -14.57 19.58 6.78
C SER A 138 -14.58 19.88 5.29
N ALA A 139 -13.49 20.40 4.73
CA ALA A 139 -13.35 20.65 3.30
C ALA A 139 -13.40 19.35 2.47
N PHE A 140 -12.78 18.26 2.94
CA PHE A 140 -12.95 16.94 2.32
C PHE A 140 -14.38 16.43 2.38
N ALA A 141 -15.08 16.58 3.51
CA ALA A 141 -16.46 16.15 3.62
C ALA A 141 -17.37 16.89 2.62
N ASP A 142 -17.15 18.20 2.45
CA ASP A 142 -17.85 19.01 1.45
C ASP A 142 -17.51 18.55 0.02
N LEU A 143 -16.23 18.43 -0.33
CA LEU A 143 -15.77 17.94 -1.64
C LEU A 143 -16.40 16.59 -1.99
N LEU A 144 -16.37 15.63 -1.06
CA LEU A 144 -16.89 14.27 -1.27
C LEU A 144 -18.41 14.20 -1.34
N SER A 145 -19.13 15.21 -0.83
CA SER A 145 -20.58 15.33 -0.99
C SER A 145 -21.00 15.85 -2.38
N HIS A 146 -20.03 16.32 -3.18
CA HIS A 146 -20.23 16.84 -4.54
C HIS A 146 -19.57 15.92 -5.58
N PRO A 147 -20.17 14.76 -5.92
CA PRO A 147 -19.51 13.72 -6.72
C PRO A 147 -19.00 14.19 -8.09
N LYS A 148 -19.65 15.20 -8.70
CA LYS A 148 -19.19 15.79 -9.96
C LYS A 148 -17.83 16.47 -9.86
N GLN A 149 -17.45 16.96 -8.69
CA GLN A 149 -16.16 17.63 -8.48
C GLN A 149 -14.99 16.63 -8.39
N ILE A 150 -15.27 15.38 -8.02
CA ILE A 150 -14.26 14.32 -7.89
C ILE A 150 -14.29 13.29 -9.03
N ASP A 151 -15.22 13.42 -9.99
CA ASP A 151 -15.50 12.38 -10.99
C ASP A 151 -14.24 11.97 -11.78
N THR A 152 -13.43 12.93 -12.24
CA THR A 152 -12.18 12.64 -12.95
C THR A 152 -11.20 11.83 -12.10
N ALA A 153 -10.97 12.27 -10.85
CA ALA A 153 -10.05 11.59 -9.93
C ALA A 153 -10.56 10.20 -9.55
N LEU A 154 -11.87 10.08 -9.27
CA LEU A 154 -12.52 8.83 -8.89
C LEU A 154 -12.48 7.82 -10.04
N ASN A 155 -12.75 8.26 -11.27
CA ASN A 155 -12.67 7.40 -12.45
C ASN A 155 -11.24 6.93 -12.71
N SER A 156 -10.23 7.80 -12.53
CA SER A 156 -8.82 7.43 -12.64
C SER A 156 -8.42 6.36 -11.62
N TYR A 157 -8.82 6.54 -10.36
CA TYR A 157 -8.61 5.56 -9.28
C TYR A 157 -9.29 4.22 -9.60
N ASN A 158 -10.58 4.24 -9.91
CA ASN A 158 -11.36 3.04 -10.22
C ASN A 158 -10.79 2.25 -11.40
N GLN A 159 -10.33 2.94 -12.45
CA GLN A 159 -9.69 2.29 -13.59
C GLN A 159 -8.35 1.66 -13.20
N SER A 160 -7.58 2.31 -12.33
CA SER A 160 -6.32 1.75 -11.82
C SER A 160 -6.57 0.49 -11.00
N ILE A 161 -7.51 0.53 -10.05
CA ILE A 161 -7.90 -0.63 -9.24
C ILE A 161 -8.42 -1.77 -10.12
N ALA A 162 -9.28 -1.49 -11.09
CA ALA A 162 -9.80 -2.52 -12.00
C ALA A 162 -8.68 -3.22 -12.79
N LYS A 163 -7.67 -2.49 -13.25
CA LYS A 163 -6.50 -3.06 -13.94
C LYS A 163 -5.67 -3.93 -13.00
N ILE A 164 -5.42 -3.44 -11.79
CA ILE A 164 -4.65 -4.17 -10.75
C ILE A 164 -5.36 -5.48 -10.41
N GLU A 165 -6.68 -5.46 -10.22
CA GLU A 165 -7.45 -6.64 -9.87
C GLU A 165 -7.45 -7.72 -10.95
N GLN A 166 -7.41 -7.32 -12.22
CA GLN A 166 -7.33 -8.23 -13.36
C GLN A 166 -5.95 -8.92 -13.49
N LEU A 167 -4.91 -8.44 -12.81
CA LEU A 167 -3.61 -9.10 -12.79
C LEU A 167 -3.74 -10.47 -12.10
N LYS A 168 -3.32 -11.51 -12.83
CA LYS A 168 -3.25 -12.90 -12.36
C LYS A 168 -1.80 -13.26 -12.10
N CYS A 169 -1.49 -13.60 -10.86
CA CYS A 169 -0.21 -14.19 -10.48
C CYS A 169 -0.33 -15.73 -10.51
N GLN A 170 0.74 -16.42 -10.88
CA GLN A 170 0.79 -17.86 -11.20
C GLN A 170 1.89 -18.57 -10.44
#